data_AF-N9WES3-F1
#
_entry.id   AF-N9WES3-F1
#
_cell.length_a   1.000
_cell.length_b   1.000
_cell.length_c   1.000
_cell.angle_alpha   90.00
_cell.angle_beta   90.00
_cell.angle_gamma   90.00
#
_symmetry.space_group_name_H-M   'P 1'
#
loop_
_entity.id
_entity.type
_entity.pdbx_description
1 polymer ?
#
loop_
_entity_poly.entity_id
_entity_poly.type
_entity_poly.pdbx_seq_one_letter_code
_entity_poly.pdbx_strand_id
1 'polypeptide(L)'
;MFLFIVDIIVPILFVIYNVVYYFKKKIIYTIKNDDFTVINDDFYKIQLIVSCVNAISVSIILFAWQKYSFSFGMLLFIAVFWSFNYLIKVIAAWKDTIR
;
A
#
# COMPACT_ATOMS: atom_id res chain seq x y z
N MET A 1 -7.54 4.86 23.64
CA MET A 1 -6.49 5.86 23.34
C MET A 1 -5.32 5.26 22.57
N PHE A 2 -4.74 4.14 23.01
CA PHE A 2 -3.61 3.51 22.30
C PHE A 2 -3.97 3.02 20.87
N LEU A 3 -5.15 2.42 20.69
CA LEU A 3 -5.63 1.96 19.37
C LEU A 3 -5.82 3.12 18.38
N PHE A 4 -6.42 4.23 18.82
CA PHE A 4 -6.59 5.44 18.01
C PHE A 4 -5.28 6.03 17.46
N ILE A 5 -4.21 5.99 18.26
CA ILE A 5 -2.90 6.49 17.84
C ILE A 5 -2.33 5.58 16.73
N VAL A 6 -2.52 4.26 16.85
CA VAL A 6 -2.07 3.29 15.84
C VAL A 6 -2.82 3.48 14.52
N ASP A 7 -4.13 3.77 14.57
CA ASP A 7 -4.94 3.96 13.36
C ASP A 7 -4.52 5.18 12.52
N ILE A 8 -3.89 6.17 13.15
CA ILE A 8 -3.43 7.38 12.46
C ILE A 8 -1.96 7.23 12.05
N ILE A 9 -1.12 6.70 12.94
CA ILE A 9 0.32 6.58 12.69
C ILE A 9 0.60 5.56 11.58
N VAL A 10 -0.11 4.42 11.54
CA VAL A 10 0.15 3.36 10.55
C VAL A 10 -0.08 3.84 9.12
N PRO A 11 -1.21 4.49 8.77
CA PRO A 11 -1.40 5.05 7.43
C PRO A 11 -0.37 6.14 7.08
N ILE A 12 -0.01 7.00 8.04
CA ILE A 12 0.99 8.06 7.80
C ILE A 12 2.36 7.46 7.49
N LEU A 13 2.84 6.52 8.30
CA LEU A 13 4.10 5.82 8.06
C LEU A 13 4.08 5.07 6.73
N PHE A 14 2.94 4.46 6.38
CA PHE A 14 2.76 3.82 5.10
C PHE A 14 2.88 4.81 3.94
N VAL A 15 2.21 5.97 3.99
CA VAL A 15 2.32 7.01 2.94
C VAL A 15 3.77 7.51 2.83
N ILE A 16 4.43 7.81 3.96
CA ILE A 16 5.84 8.25 3.96
C ILE A 16 6.74 7.20 3.31
N TYR A 17 6.58 5.93 3.67
CA TYR A 17 7.33 4.82 3.07
C TYR A 17 7.13 4.78 1.54
N ASN A 18 5.89 4.91 1.07
CA ASN A 18 5.57 4.90 -0.36
C ASN A 18 6.14 6.12 -1.11
N VAL A 19 6.15 7.30 -0.50
CA VAL A 19 6.79 8.51 -1.05
C VAL A 19 8.30 8.31 -1.19
N VAL A 20 8.97 7.74 -0.18
CA VAL A 20 10.40 7.44 -0.28
C VAL A 20 10.68 6.46 -1.42
N TYR A 21 9.85 5.43 -1.59
CA TYR A 21 10.00 4.46 -2.69
C TYR A 21 9.73 5.07 -4.07
N TYR A 22 8.79 6.02 -4.16
CA TYR A 22 8.56 6.82 -5.37
C TYR A 22 9.83 7.57 -5.80
N PHE A 23 10.45 8.32 -4.88
CA PHE A 23 11.67 9.06 -5.19
C PHE A 23 12.87 8.16 -5.49
N LYS A 24 12.95 7.00 -4.83
CA LYS A 24 14.01 6.01 -5.07
C LYS A 24 13.79 5.17 -6.32
N LYS A 25 12.67 5.35 -7.04
CA LYS A 25 12.27 4.51 -8.17
C LYS A 25 12.36 3.01 -7.83
N LYS A 26 11.86 2.63 -6.64
CA LYS A 26 11.81 1.23 -6.19
C LYS A 26 10.37 0.73 -6.18
N ILE A 27 10.20 -0.52 -6.62
CA ILE A 27 8.92 -1.22 -6.53
C ILE A 27 8.72 -1.68 -5.09
N ILE A 28 7.51 -1.52 -4.60
CA ILE A 28 7.14 -1.87 -3.23
C ILE A 28 6.78 -3.37 -3.16
N TYR A 29 7.32 -4.07 -2.16
CA TYR A 29 7.12 -5.51 -1.90
C TYR A 29 7.54 -6.47 -3.04
N THR A 30 8.72 -6.24 -3.64
CA THR A 30 9.37 -7.24 -4.50
C THR A 30 9.86 -8.45 -3.68
N ILE A 31 9.35 -9.66 -3.97
CA ILE A 31 9.71 -10.94 -3.29
C ILE A 31 11.01 -11.58 -3.84
N LYS A 32 11.76 -10.90 -4.70
CA LYS A 32 13.05 -11.39 -5.20
C LYS A 32 14.13 -10.34 -4.98
N ASN A 33 15.32 -10.81 -4.64
CA ASN A 33 16.58 -10.07 -4.44
C ASN A 33 17.04 -9.22 -5.64
N ASP A 34 16.18 -8.98 -6.62
CA ASP A 34 16.49 -8.20 -7.79
C ASP A 34 15.85 -6.82 -7.58
N ASP A 35 16.69 -5.80 -7.45
CA ASP A 35 16.30 -4.39 -7.46
C ASP A 35 15.73 -4.05 -8.85
N PHE A 36 14.50 -4.49 -9.13
CA PHE A 36 13.82 -4.19 -10.39
C PHE A 36 13.56 -2.70 -10.45
N THR A 37 14.15 -2.06 -11.45
CA THR A 37 13.90 -0.66 -11.76
C THR A 37 13.02 -0.61 -13.01
N VAL A 38 11.73 -0.31 -12.82
CA VAL A 38 10.83 -0.01 -13.95
C VAL A 38 11.32 1.29 -14.59
N ILE A 39 11.62 1.26 -15.88
CA ILE A 39 12.12 2.44 -16.64
C ILE A 39 11.02 3.49 -16.83
N ASN A 40 9.76 3.05 -16.77
CA ASN A 40 8.59 3.91 -16.96
C ASN A 40 8.26 4.69 -15.67
N ASP A 41 8.58 5.99 -15.65
CA ASP A 41 8.33 6.87 -14.50
C ASP A 41 6.85 7.02 -14.12
N ASP A 42 5.93 6.77 -15.06
CA ASP A 42 4.50 6.78 -14.75
C ASP A 42 4.09 5.55 -13.92
N PHE A 43 4.87 4.47 -13.91
CA PHE A 43 4.64 3.36 -12.99
C PHE A 43 4.74 3.82 -11.54
N TYR A 44 5.81 4.55 -11.18
CA TYR A 44 6.00 5.01 -9.80
C TYR A 44 4.91 6.00 -9.39
N LYS A 45 4.41 6.84 -10.31
CA LYS A 45 3.25 7.70 -10.06
C LYS A 45 2.00 6.88 -9.76
N ILE A 46 1.72 5.86 -10.57
CA ILE A 46 0.58 4.96 -10.36
C ILE A 46 0.73 4.22 -9.02
N GLN A 47 1.92 3.69 -8.71
CA GLN A 47 2.22 3.06 -7.42
C GLN A 47 1.90 4.00 -6.26
N LEU A 48 2.37 5.25 -6.32
CA LEU A 48 2.11 6.24 -5.28
C LEU A 48 0.61 6.53 -5.12
N ILE A 49 -0.12 6.71 -6.22
CA ILE A 49 -1.57 6.94 -6.19
C ILE A 49 -2.30 5.75 -5.57
N VAL A 50 -2.01 4.52 -6.03
CA VAL A 50 -2.64 3.29 -5.51
C VAL A 50 -2.34 3.12 -4.03
N SER A 51 -1.13 3.44 -3.58
CA SER A 51 -0.76 3.37 -2.17
C SER A 51 -1.43 4.45 -1.31
N CYS A 52 -1.65 5.65 -1.83
CA CYS A 52 -2.46 6.67 -1.14
C CYS A 52 -3.92 6.21 -1.01
N VAL A 53 -4.49 5.62 -2.07
CA VAL A 53 -5.85 5.04 -2.04
C VAL A 53 -5.91 3.87 -1.03
N ASN A 54 -4.88 3.03 -0.97
CA ASN A 54 -4.77 1.95 0.01
C ASN A 54 -4.76 2.51 1.44
N ALA A 55 -3.94 3.52 1.71
CA ALA A 55 -3.87 4.17 3.02
C ALA A 55 -5.24 4.73 3.47
N ILE A 56 -5.95 5.43 2.57
CA ILE A 56 -7.29 5.97 2.85
C ILE A 56 -8.29 4.83 3.12
N SER A 57 -8.27 3.78 2.29
CA SER A 57 -9.16 2.63 2.41
C SER A 57 -8.97 1.91 3.74
N VAL A 58 -7.71 1.68 4.12
CA VAL A 58 -7.33 1.08 5.41
C VAL A 58 -7.79 1.94 6.58
N SER A 59 -7.61 3.26 6.53
CA SER A 59 -8.10 4.17 7.57
C SER A 59 -9.62 4.11 7.74
N ILE A 60 -10.38 4.07 6.64
CA ILE A 60 -11.85 3.94 6.66
C ILE A 60 -12.26 2.62 7.31
N ILE A 61 -11.57 1.52 6.98
CA ILE A 61 -11.86 0.19 7.53
C ILE A 61 -11.58 0.15 9.02
N LEU A 62 -10.44 0.67 9.47
CA LEU A 62 -10.10 0.72 10.90
C LEU A 62 -11.13 1.55 11.67
N PHE A 63 -11.51 2.71 11.14
CA PHE A 63 -12.56 3.54 11.74
C PHE A 63 -13.91 2.83 11.81
N ALA A 64 -14.35 2.20 10.71
CA ALA A 64 -15.59 1.45 10.67
C ALA A 64 -15.56 0.26 11.63
N TRP A 65 -14.43 -0.42 11.73
CA TRP A 65 -14.26 -1.56 12.62
C TRP A 65 -14.40 -1.15 14.08
N GLN A 66 -13.77 -0.06 14.49
CA GLN A 66 -13.94 0.45 15.86
C GLN A 66 -15.36 0.92 16.13
N LYS A 67 -15.98 1.62 15.17
CA LYS A 67 -17.33 2.17 15.36
C LYS A 67 -18.41 1.10 15.43
N TYR A 68 -18.33 0.08 14.58
CA TYR A 68 -19.39 -0.93 14.43
C TYR A 68 -19.02 -2.28 15.06
N SER A 69 -17.79 -2.46 15.54
CA SER A 69 -17.32 -3.65 16.26
C SER A 69 -17.61 -4.98 15.56
N PHE A 70 -17.53 -5.02 14.23
CA PHE A 70 -17.79 -6.25 13.48
C PHE A 70 -16.66 -7.27 13.67
N SER A 71 -17.01 -8.55 13.86
CA SER A 71 -16.06 -9.62 14.23
C SER A 71 -15.01 -9.92 13.15
N PHE A 72 -15.24 -9.53 11.89
CA PHE A 72 -14.35 -9.78 10.76
C PHE A 72 -13.45 -8.58 10.38
N GLY A 73 -13.39 -7.51 11.19
CA GLY A 73 -12.66 -6.29 10.82
C GLY A 73 -11.17 -6.45 10.63
N MET A 74 -10.52 -7.31 11.41
CA MET A 74 -9.12 -7.66 11.19
C MET A 74 -8.91 -8.33 9.83
N LEU A 75 -9.78 -9.28 9.46
CA LEU A 75 -9.70 -9.99 8.18
C LEU A 75 -9.92 -9.04 7.00
N LEU A 76 -10.89 -8.12 7.12
CA LEU A 76 -11.16 -7.13 6.08
C LEU A 76 -10.00 -6.15 5.91
N PHE A 77 -9.39 -5.69 7.01
CA PHE A 77 -8.17 -4.87 6.99
C PHE A 77 -7.04 -5.58 6.24
N ILE A 78 -6.74 -6.84 6.60
CA ILE A 78 -5.69 -7.63 5.96
C ILE A 78 -6.00 -7.80 4.46
N ALA A 79 -7.23 -8.18 4.13
CA ALA A 79 -7.64 -8.41 2.75
C ALA A 79 -7.48 -7.15 1.87
N VAL A 80 -7.90 -5.98 2.37
CA VAL A 80 -7.80 -4.72 1.62
C VAL A 80 -6.35 -4.25 1.51
N PHE A 81 -5.59 -4.32 2.60
CA PHE A 81 -4.18 -3.96 2.56
C PHE A 81 -3.41 -4.80 1.53
N TRP A 82 -3.63 -6.11 1.51
CA TRP A 82 -2.95 -7.01 0.58
C TRP A 82 -3.47 -6.91 -0.85
N SER A 83 -4.76 -6.64 -1.08
CA SER A 83 -5.32 -6.54 -2.44
C SER A 83 -4.71 -5.38 -3.23
N PHE A 84 -4.57 -4.20 -2.61
CA PHE A 84 -3.91 -3.05 -3.24
C PHE A 84 -2.42 -3.29 -3.49
N ASN A 85 -1.72 -3.91 -2.55
CA ASN A 85 -0.31 -4.27 -2.73
C ASN A 85 -0.13 -5.29 -3.87
N TYR A 86 -1.02 -6.27 -3.97
CA TYR A 86 -1.02 -7.23 -5.08
C TYR A 86 -1.34 -6.56 -6.41
N LEU A 87 -2.26 -5.60 -6.44
CA LEU A 87 -2.59 -4.81 -7.64
C LEU A 87 -1.36 -4.07 -8.18
N ILE A 88 -0.57 -3.42 -7.32
CA ILE A 88 0.68 -2.75 -7.70
C ILE A 88 1.64 -3.75 -8.35
N LYS A 89 1.77 -4.95 -7.78
CA LYS A 89 2.61 -6.01 -8.33
C LYS A 89 2.14 -6.48 -9.71
N VAL A 90 0.84 -6.64 -9.92
CA VAL A 90 0.28 -7.02 -11.24
C VAL A 90 0.54 -5.91 -12.27
N ILE A 91 0.31 -4.64 -11.89
CA ILE A 91 0.61 -3.48 -12.76
C ILE A 91 2.10 -3.45 -13.12
N ALA A 92 2.99 -3.73 -12.17
CA ALA A 92 4.44 -3.78 -12.42
C ALA A 92 4.82 -4.88 -13.43
N ALA A 93 4.22 -6.06 -13.30
CA ALA A 93 4.45 -7.18 -14.20
C ALA A 93 3.90 -6.91 -15.62
N TRP A 94 2.82 -6.15 -15.73
CA TRP A 94 2.21 -5.79 -17.02
C TRP A 94 2.96 -4.66 -17.75
N LYS A 95 3.62 -3.75 -17.04
CA LYS A 95 4.21 -2.53 -17.63
C LYS A 95 5.65 -2.69 -18.15
N ASP A 96 6.00 -3.89 -18.58
CA ASP A 96 7.33 -4.30 -19.06
C ASP A 96 8.46 -4.03 -18.05
N THR A 97 8.68 -5.01 -17.17
CA THR A 97 9.90 -5.07 -16.37
C THR A 97 11.05 -5.51 -17.29
N ILE A 98 11.96 -4.60 -17.68
CA ILE A 98 13.28 -5.04 -18.15
C ILE A 98 14.00 -5.61 -16.92
N ARG A 99 14.36 -6.89 -17.04
CA ARG A 99 14.97 -7.69 -15.99
C ARG A 99 16.40 -7.24 -15.68
#